data_AF-A0A519PAX4-F1
#
_entry.id   AF-A0A519PAX4-F1
#
_cell.length_a   1.000
_cell.length_b   1.000
_cell.length_c   1.000
_cell.angle_alpha   90.00
_cell.angle_beta   90.00
_cell.angle_gamma   90.00
#
_symmetry.space_group_name_H-M   'P 1'
#
loop_
_entity.id
_entity.type
_entity.pdbx_description
1 polymer ?
#
loop_
_entity_poly.entity_id
_entity_poly.type
_entity_poly.pdbx_seq_one_letter_code
_entity_poly.pdbx_strand_id
1 'polypeptide(L)' 'MDPVSARLRLRHPQKIDLSLDRMRTLCAVLGQPQLHLPPVIHVAGTNGKGSTVALLRAMVESAGLRVHAYTSPHLVRFNE' A
#
# COMPACT_ATOMS: atom_id res chain seq x y z
N MET A 1 4.37 -16.25 9.29
CA MET A 1 3.33 -15.32 8.77
C MET A 1 2.46 -14.88 9.92
N ASP A 2 2.02 -13.62 9.91
CA ASP A 2 1.04 -13.13 10.87
C ASP A 2 -0.32 -13.88 10.71
N PRO A 3 -1.03 -14.25 11.79
CA PRO A 3 -2.30 -14.97 11.75
C PRO A 3 -3.41 -14.28 10.94
N VAL A 4 -3.44 -12.95 10.93
CA VAL A 4 -4.42 -12.17 10.15
C VAL A 4 -4.16 -12.35 8.66
N SER A 5 -2.90 -12.27 8.24
CA SER A 5 -2.49 -12.45 6.85
C SER A 5 -2.80 -13.86 6.35
N ALA A 6 -2.62 -14.89 7.19
CA ALA A 6 -2.99 -16.27 6.85
C ALA A 6 -4.51 -16.41 6.64
N ARG A 7 -5.32 -15.85 7.54
CA ARG A 7 -6.79 -15.86 7.44
C ARG A 7 -7.30 -15.14 6.19
N LEU A 8 -6.71 -14.00 5.84
CA LEU A 8 -7.12 -13.23 4.65
C LEU A 8 -6.83 -13.99 3.36
N ARG A 9 -5.70 -14.71 3.27
CA ARG A 9 -5.35 -15.53 2.10
C ARG A 9 -6.36 -16.64 1.83
N LEU A 10 -6.98 -17.21 2.86
CA LEU A 10 -8.01 -18.25 2.69
C LEU A 10 -9.32 -17.71 2.10
N ARG A 11 -9.59 -16.41 2.23
CA ARG A 11 -10.84 -15.79 1.75
C ARG A 11 -10.81 -15.40 0.28
N HIS A 12 -9.66 -15.46 -0.38
CA HIS A 12 -9.52 -15.11 -1.78
C HIS A 12 -8.48 -16.00 -2.48
N PRO A 13 -8.87 -16.84 -3.45
CA PRO A 13 -7.93 -17.63 -4.24
C PRO A 13 -6.89 -16.71 -4.88
N GLN A 14 -5.61 -17.09 -4.88
CA GLN A 14 -4.52 -16.28 -5.44
C GLN A 14 -4.58 -16.22 -6.98
N LYS A 15 -5.55 -15.47 -7.52
CA LYS A 15 -5.57 -15.00 -8.91
C LYS A 15 -5.33 -13.51 -8.91
N ILE A 16 -4.39 -13.04 -9.74
CA ILE A 16 -4.21 -11.61 -9.99
C ILE A 16 -5.45 -11.14 -10.77
N ASP A 17 -6.31 -10.42 -10.07
CA ASP A 17 -7.49 -9.76 -10.61
C ASP A 17 -7.22 -8.26 -10.58
N LEU A 18 -7.09 -7.66 -11.77
CA LEU A 18 -6.75 -6.25 -11.95
C LEU A 18 -7.99 -5.35 -11.91
N SER A 19 -9.20 -5.91 -11.73
CA SER A 19 -10.41 -5.10 -11.53
C SER A 19 -10.35 -4.32 -10.21
N LEU A 20 -10.91 -3.12 -10.22
CA LEU A 20 -11.09 -2.29 -9.03
C LEU A 20 -12.46 -2.48 -8.36
N ASP A 21 -13.35 -3.32 -8.89
CA ASP A 21 -14.76 -3.37 -8.44
C ASP A 21 -14.89 -3.80 -6.97
N ARG A 22 -14.13 -4.81 -6.56
CA ARG A 22 -14.08 -5.28 -5.16
C ARG A 22 -13.54 -4.21 -4.23
N MET A 23 -12.48 -3.51 -4.66
CA MET A 23 -11.86 -2.45 -3.88
C MET A 23 -12.80 -1.24 -3.76
N ARG A 24 -13.47 -0.84 -4.85
CA ARG A 24 -14.46 0.24 -4.87
C ARG A 24 -15.64 -0.06 -3.94
N THR A 25 -16.15 -1.30 -3.96
CA THR A 25 -17.20 -1.76 -3.04
C THR A 25 -16.75 -1.64 -1.59
N LEU A 26 -15.55 -2.12 -1.26
CA LEU A 26 -14.99 -2.02 0.09
C LEU A 26 -14.82 -0.56 0.53
N CYS A 27 -14.24 0.28 -0.33
CA CYS A 27 -14.08 1.71 -0.08
C CYS A 27 -15.42 2.41 0.19
N ALA A 28 -16.48 2.07 -0.55
CA ALA A 28 -17.81 2.62 -0.32
C ALA A 28 -18.35 2.26 1.07
N VAL A 29 -18.20 1.00 1.50
CA VAL A 29 -18.60 0.54 2.86
C VAL A 29 -17.78 1.24 3.95
N LEU A 30 -16.51 1.57 3.67
CA LEU A 30 -15.61 2.26 4.60
C LEU A 30 -15.73 3.79 4.58
N GLY A 31 -16.69 4.38 3.86
CA GLY A 31 -16.88 5.83 3.80
C GLY A 31 -15.88 6.56 2.90
N GLN A 32 -15.46 5.93 1.81
CA GLN A 32 -14.57 6.49 0.79
C GLN A 32 -13.24 7.06 1.35
N PRO A 33 -12.46 6.27 2.13
CA PRO A 33 -11.25 6.76 2.79
C PRO A 33 -10.18 7.28 1.81
N GLN A 34 -10.14 6.75 0.59
CA GLN A 34 -9.22 7.18 -0.46
C GLN A 34 -9.41 8.65 -0.90
N LEU A 35 -10.57 9.25 -0.62
CA LEU A 35 -10.85 10.66 -0.92
C LEU A 35 -10.38 11.62 0.18
N HIS A 36 -9.98 11.08 1.34
CA HIS A 36 -9.64 11.84 2.55
C HIS A 36 -8.17 11.65 2.95
N LEU A 37 -7.34 11.18 2.02
CA LEU A 37 -5.92 10.99 2.26
C LEU A 37 -5.18 12.34 2.31
N PRO A 38 -4.10 12.46 3.11
CA PRO A 38 -3.16 13.57 2.97
C PRO A 38 -2.53 13.56 1.56
N PRO A 39 -1.79 14.61 1.14
CA PRO A 39 -1.15 14.64 -0.17
C PRO A 39 -0.40 13.33 -0.50
N VAL A 40 -0.74 12.71 -1.64
CA VAL A 40 -0.23 11.39 -2.04
C VAL A 40 0.66 11.51 -3.28
N ILE A 41 1.83 10.86 -3.21
CA ILE A 41 2.65 10.56 -4.38
C ILE A 41 2.45 9.08 -4.75
N HIS A 42 1.89 8.82 -5.95
CA HIS A 42 1.69 7.46 -6.45
C HIS A 42 2.84 7.07 -7.38
N VAL A 43 3.59 6.02 -7.04
CA VAL A 43 4.76 5.55 -7.82
C VAL A 43 4.43 4.25 -8.56
N ALA A 44 4.44 4.30 -9.89
CA ALA A 44 4.24 3.14 -10.77
C ALA A 44 5.47 2.89 -11.65
N GLY A 45 5.65 1.66 -12.14
CA GLY A 45 6.75 1.29 -13.04
C GLY A 45 7.16 -0.18 -12.90
N THR A 46 7.94 -0.69 -13.86
CA THR A 46 8.43 -2.08 -13.82
C THR A 46 9.46 -2.26 -12.71
N ASN A 47 10.43 -1.36 -12.61
CA ASN A 47 11.54 -1.41 -11.66
C ASN A 47 11.65 -0.10 -10.86
N GLY A 48 12.42 -0.10 -9.77
CA GLY A 48 12.80 1.11 -9.03
C GLY A 48 11.76 1.69 -8.06
N LYS A 49 10.49 1.28 -8.13
CA LYS A 49 9.40 1.80 -7.26
C LYS A 49 9.76 1.89 -5.77
N GLY A 50 10.28 0.79 -5.20
CA GLY A 50 10.65 0.73 -3.79
C GLY A 50 11.77 1.71 -3.44
N SER A 51 12.83 1.76 -4.28
CA SER A 51 13.94 2.69 -4.09
C SER A 51 13.52 4.15 -4.26
N THR A 52 12.62 4.45 -5.19
CA THR A 52 12.04 5.79 -5.36
C THR A 52 11.23 6.21 -4.14
N VAL A 53 10.37 5.32 -3.62
CA VAL A 53 9.61 5.59 -2.39
C VAL A 53 10.55 5.80 -1.20
N ALA A 54 11.60 5.00 -1.06
CA ALA A 54 12.59 5.16 0.00
C ALA A 54 13.32 6.51 -0.07
N LEU A 55 13.73 6.94 -1.27
CA LEU A 55 14.36 8.24 -1.49
C LEU A 55 13.40 9.39 -1.14
N LEU A 56 12.18 9.36 -1.67
CA LEU A 56 11.16 10.38 -1.38
C LEU A 56 10.86 10.47 0.12
N ARG A 57 10.73 9.32 0.79
CA ARG A 57 10.53 9.27 2.24
C ARG A 57 11.66 9.96 2.98
N ALA A 58 12.92 9.62 2.68
CA ALA A 58 14.08 10.22 3.32
C ALA A 58 14.16 11.74 3.10
N MET A 59 13.83 12.23 1.89
CA MET A 59 13.78 13.66 1.60
C MET A 59 12.70 14.38 2.42
N VAL A 60 11.51 13.81 2.54
CA VAL A 60 10.39 14.39 3.28
C VAL A 60 10.65 14.36 4.80
N GLU A 61 11.22 13.27 5.31
CA GLU A 61 11.68 13.18 6.71
C GLU A 61 12.77 14.21 7.00
N SER A 62 13.75 14.38 6.10
CA SER A 62 14.80 15.40 6.23
C SER A 62 14.27 16.83 6.19
N ALA A 63 13.12 17.07 5.58
CA ALA A 63 12.43 18.35 5.60
C ALA A 63 11.62 18.59 6.90
N GLY A 64 11.69 17.67 7.87
CA GLY A 64 10.96 17.77 9.14
C GLY A 64 9.47 17.47 9.04
N LEU A 65 9.02 16.86 7.93
CA LEU A 65 7.62 16.52 7.70
C LEU A 65 7.31 15.08 8.11
N ARG A 66 6.05 14.82 8.47
CA ARG A 66 5.54 13.47 8.70
C ARG A 66 5.21 12.83 7.36
N VAL A 67 5.69 11.59 7.15
CA VAL A 67 5.45 10.82 5.93
C VAL A 67 5.09 9.39 6.26
N HIS A 68 4.22 8.82 5.43
CA HIS A 68 3.85 7.42 5.45
C HIS A 68 4.25 6.79 4.10
N ALA A 69 4.76 5.56 4.13
CA ALA A 69 5.11 4.82 2.93
C ALA A 69 4.33 3.50 2.88
N TYR A 70 3.89 3.13 1.69
CA TYR A 70 3.29 1.83 1.39
C TYR A 70 4.10 1.17 0.28
N THR A 71 4.76 0.05 0.58
CA THR A 71 5.64 -0.68 -0.34
C THR A 71 5.29 -2.16 -0.34
N SER A 72 5.57 -2.84 -1.46
CA SER A 72 5.43 -4.29 -1.60
C SER A 72 6.44 -4.83 -2.62
N PRO A 73 6.84 -6.11 -2.53
CA PRO A 73 6.57 -7.05 -1.43
C PRO A 73 7.38 -6.72 -0.17
N HIS A 74 7.00 -7.30 0.96
CA HIS A 74 7.81 -7.28 2.18
C HIS A 74 8.90 -8.36 2.12
N LEU A 75 10.07 -8.08 2.69
CA LEU A 75 11.22 -9.01 2.64
C LEU A 75 11.24 -9.99 3.81
N VAL A 76 11.05 -9.50 5.04
CA VAL A 76 11.21 -10.26 6.28
C VAL A 76 9.93 -10.21 7.12
N ARG A 77 9.33 -9.02 7.27
CA ARG A 77 8.12 -8.81 8.09
C ARG A 77 7.06 -8.07 7.31
N PHE A 78 5.80 -8.46 7.49
CA PHE A 78 4.67 -7.85 6.78
C PHE A 78 4.47 -6.36 7.12
N ASN A 79 4.96 -5.93 8.29
CA ASN A 79 4.84 -4.59 8.84
C ASN A 79 6.20 -3.86 8.83
N GLU A 80 6.92 -3.98 7.71
CA GLU A 80 8.09 -3.16 7.34
C GLU A 80 7.71 -1.70 7.01
#